data_AF-A0AAD3WUB6-F1
#
_entry.id   AF-A0AAD3WUB6-F1
#
_cell.length_a   1.000
_cell.length_b   1.000
_cell.length_c   1.000
_cell.angle_alpha   90.00
_cell.angle_beta   90.00
_cell.angle_gamma   90.00
#
_symmetry.space_group_name_H-M   'P 1'
#
loop_
_entity.id
_entity.type
_entity.pdbx_description
1 polymer ?
#
loop_
_entity_poly.entity_id
_entity_poly.type
_entity_poly.pdbx_seq_one_letter_code
_entity_poly.pdbx_strand_id
1 'polypeptide(L)'
;MGKLGEQSPRKPYRVSDQHLDMYLTELKELAKKHNMNVRDVIQAKLALELERQNNITVDDGDYRDEHMDGIGNCLKEIAYAIQR
;
A
#
# COMPACT_ATOMS: atom_id res chain seq x y z
N MET A 1 1.70 -11.13 -13.25
CA MET A 1 0.23 -11.21 -13.12
C MET A 1 -0.11 -12.37 -12.19
N GLY A 2 -0.60 -12.09 -10.98
CA GLY A 2 -0.99 -13.13 -10.01
C GLY A 2 -2.35 -13.69 -10.37
N LYS A 3 -2.48 -15.02 -10.42
CA LYS A 3 -3.76 -15.70 -10.66
C LYS A 3 -4.69 -15.51 -9.45
N LEU A 4 -5.93 -15.09 -9.69
CA LEU A 4 -7.02 -15.14 -8.71
C LEU A 4 -7.17 -16.58 -8.20
N GLY A 5 -6.88 -16.82 -6.91
CA GLY A 5 -6.99 -18.14 -6.26
C GLY A 5 -5.68 -18.77 -5.76
N GLU A 6 -4.50 -18.30 -6.22
CA GLU A 6 -3.17 -18.80 -5.81
C GLU A 6 -2.38 -17.76 -5.01
N GLN A 7 -3.05 -16.98 -4.14
CA GLN A 7 -2.35 -16.02 -3.30
C GLN A 7 -1.71 -16.73 -2.11
N SER A 8 -0.37 -16.78 -2.08
CA SER A 8 0.38 -17.20 -0.90
C SER A 8 -0.12 -16.44 0.35
N PRO A 9 -0.30 -17.11 1.51
CA PRO A 9 -0.75 -16.45 2.72
C PRO A 9 0.10 -15.22 3.02
N ARG A 10 -0.54 -14.08 3.28
CA ARG A 10 0.18 -12.86 3.69
C ARG A 10 0.99 -13.19 4.93
N LYS A 11 2.31 -13.00 4.86
CA LYS A 11 3.18 -13.25 6.02
C LYS A 11 2.74 -12.32 7.16
N PRO A 12 2.50 -12.84 8.38
CA PRO A 12 2.22 -11.99 9.52
C PRO A 12 3.45 -11.14 9.82
N TYR A 13 3.33 -9.82 9.68
CA TYR A 13 4.36 -8.88 10.12
C TYR A 13 4.36 -8.84 11.65
N ARG A 14 5.37 -9.46 12.28
CA ARG A 14 5.61 -9.31 13.71
C ARG A 14 6.72 -8.29 13.90
N VAL A 15 6.40 -7.15 14.48
CA VAL A 15 7.41 -6.17 14.91
C VAL A 15 8.01 -6.70 16.20
N SER A 16 9.30 -7.05 16.18
CA SER A 16 10.02 -7.44 17.40
C SER A 16 10.63 -6.22 18.09
N ASP A 17 10.97 -6.35 19.37
CA ASP A 17 11.61 -5.28 20.15
C ASP A 17 12.91 -4.79 19.51
N GLN A 18 13.64 -5.66 18.80
CA GLN A 18 14.84 -5.30 18.04
C GLN A 18 14.54 -4.31 16.90
N HIS A 19 13.40 -4.47 16.23
CA HIS A 19 12.99 -3.55 15.17
C HIS A 19 12.61 -2.18 15.75
N LEU A 20 12.00 -2.16 16.94
CA LEU A 20 11.68 -0.91 17.62
C LEU A 20 12.95 -0.16 18.05
N ASP A 21 13.94 -0.87 18.61
CA ASP A 21 15.18 -0.26 19.08
C ASP A 21 16.03 0.32 17.93
N MET A 22 16.15 -0.43 16.82
CA MET A 22 16.76 0.09 15.59
C MET A 22 16.04 1.35 15.09
N TYR A 23 14.72 1.30 15.03
CA TYR A 23 13.91 2.42 14.54
C TYR A 23 14.09 3.68 15.41
N LEU A 24 14.12 3.54 16.74
CA LEU A 24 14.36 4.68 17.64
C LEU A 24 15.76 5.26 17.49
N THR A 25 16.75 4.41 17.21
CA THR A 25 18.14 4.84 16.96
C THR A 25 18.22 5.67 15.68
N GLU A 26 17.63 5.19 14.59
CA GLU A 26 17.57 5.91 13.31
C GLU A 26 16.89 7.28 13.46
N LEU A 27 15.77 7.35 14.20
CA LEU A 27 15.05 8.61 14.44
C LEU A 27 15.92 9.63 15.19
N LYS A 28 16.69 9.18 16.20
CA LYS A 28 17.60 10.06 16.95
C LYS A 28 18.73 10.58 16.07
N GLU A 29 19.29 9.73 15.21
CA GLU A 29 20.35 10.14 14.28
C GLU A 29 19.84 11.16 13.26
N LEU A 30 18.65 10.95 12.70
CA LEU A 30 18.00 11.91 11.80
C LEU A 30 17.72 13.25 12.49
N ALA A 31 17.18 13.21 13.71
CA ALA A 31 16.93 14.42 14.49
C ALA A 31 18.22 15.22 14.73
N LYS A 32 19.31 14.53 15.10
CA LYS A 32 20.63 15.15 15.30
C LYS A 32 21.19 15.73 13.99
N LYS A 33 21.10 14.99 12.88
CA LYS A 33 21.61 15.41 11.57
C LYS A 33 20.95 16.70 11.09
N HIS A 34 19.65 16.85 11.32
CA HIS A 34 18.87 17.99 10.86
C HIS A 34 18.66 19.07 11.93
N ASN A 35 19.24 18.90 13.13
CA ASN A 35 19.06 19.77 14.28
C ASN A 35 17.57 20.04 14.60
N MET A 36 16.76 18.97 14.53
CA MET A 36 15.33 19.00 14.80
C MET A 36 14.99 18.21 16.06
N ASN A 37 13.79 18.43 16.61
CA ASN A 37 13.30 17.58 17.69
C ASN A 37 12.92 16.19 17.14
N VAL A 38 13.18 15.13 17.90
CA VAL A 38 12.74 13.76 17.57
C VAL A 38 11.24 13.72 17.32
N ARG A 39 10.45 14.53 18.05
CA ARG A 39 9.01 14.66 17.83
C ARG A 39 8.68 15.08 16.39
N ASP A 40 9.41 16.04 15.85
CA ASP A 40 9.16 16.57 14.50
C ASP A 40 9.53 15.54 13.43
N VAL A 41 10.61 14.77 13.66
CA VAL A 41 11.00 13.66 12.78
C VAL A 41 9.93 12.56 12.77
N ILE A 42 9.34 12.23 13.91
CA ILE A 42 8.23 11.28 14.00
C ILE A 42 7.01 11.79 13.22
N GLN A 43 6.66 13.07 13.34
CA GLN A 43 5.55 13.67 12.60
C GLN A 43 5.81 13.67 11.09
N ALA A 44 7.02 14.01 10.66
CA ALA A 44 7.40 13.94 9.24
C ALA A 44 7.30 12.51 8.70
N LYS A 45 7.74 11.50 9.47
CA LYS A 45 7.62 10.10 9.08
C LYS A 45 6.15 9.66 8.99
N LEU A 46 5.31 10.10 9.91
CA LEU A 46 3.87 9.82 9.90
C LEU A 46 3.21 10.40 8.64
N ALA A 47 3.55 11.64 8.27
CA ALA A 47 3.03 12.26 7.05
C ALA A 47 3.39 11.46 5.79
N LEU A 48 4.63 10.96 5.70
CA LEU A 48 5.07 10.10 4.59
C LEU A 48 4.34 8.76 4.53
N GLU A 49 4.05 8.14 5.69
CA GLU A 49 3.27 6.90 5.72
C GLU A 49 1.81 7.12 5.32
N LEU A 50 1.21 8.26 5.70
CA LEU A 50 -0.13 8.63 5.24
C LEU A 50 -0.17 8.86 3.73
N GLU A 51 0.84 9.54 3.18
CA GLU A 51 0.97 9.72 1.73
C GLU A 51 1.11 8.36 1.01
N ARG A 52 1.95 7.46 1.54
CA ARG A 52 2.11 6.10 1.01
C ARG A 52 0.79 5.33 1.05
N GLN A 53 0.03 5.42 2.15
CA GLN A 53 -1.29 4.78 2.26
C GLN A 53 -2.28 5.33 1.26
N ASN A 54 -2.29 6.65 1.06
CA ASN A 54 -3.15 7.30 0.07
C ASN A 54 -2.79 6.82 -1.35
N ASN A 55 -1.51 6.80 -1.71
CA ASN A 55 -1.06 6.34 -3.02
C ASN A 55 -1.45 4.88 -3.27
N ILE A 56 -1.25 3.99 -2.29
CA ILE A 56 -1.70 2.59 -2.41
C ILE A 56 -3.22 2.49 -2.59
N THR A 57 -3.98 3.35 -1.92
CA THR A 57 -5.44 3.35 -2.03
C THR A 57 -5.90 3.83 -3.40
N VAL A 58 -5.22 4.83 -3.97
CA VAL A 58 -5.47 5.32 -5.33
C VAL A 58 -5.09 4.23 -6.33
N ASP A 59 -3.90 3.64 -6.22
CA ASP A 59 -3.44 2.57 -7.13
C ASP A 59 -4.36 1.33 -7.08
N ASP A 60 -4.86 0.95 -5.89
CA ASP A 60 -5.82 -0.15 -5.74
C ASP A 60 -7.20 0.23 -6.29
N GLY A 61 -7.57 1.51 -6.25
CA GLY A 61 -8.76 2.05 -6.89
C GLY A 61 -8.68 1.94 -8.42
N ASP A 62 -7.60 2.46 -9.01
CA ASP A 62 -7.35 2.41 -10.45
C ASP A 62 -7.31 0.96 -10.95
N TYR A 63 -6.61 0.08 -10.23
CA TYR A 63 -6.57 -1.35 -10.55
C TYR A 63 -7.95 -1.99 -10.53
N ARG A 64 -8.80 -1.65 -9.54
CA ARG A 64 -10.17 -2.17 -9.48
C ARG A 64 -11.04 -1.65 -10.60
N ASP A 65 -10.92 -0.37 -10.93
CA ASP A 65 -11.71 0.25 -12.00
C ASP A 65 -11.36 -0.37 -13.37
N GLU A 66 -10.08 -0.57 -13.65
CA GLU A 66 -9.62 -1.29 -14.86
C GLU A 66 -10.17 -2.73 -14.91
N HIS A 67 -10.11 -3.44 -13.79
CA HIS A 67 -10.62 -4.80 -13.70
C HIS A 67 -12.15 -4.88 -13.85
N MET A 68 -12.89 -3.94 -13.28
CA MET A 68 -14.35 -3.91 -13.38
C MET A 68 -14.81 -3.51 -14.79
N ASP A 69 -14.12 -2.58 -15.45
CA ASP A 69 -14.42 -2.21 -16.84
C ASP A 69 -14.14 -3.37 -17.80
N GLY A 70 -13.03 -4.09 -17.59
CA GLY A 70 -12.71 -5.32 -18.33
C GLY A 70 -13.79 -6.40 -18.19
N ILE A 71 -14.26 -6.65 -16.96
CA ILE A 71 -15.37 -7.58 -16.71
C ILE A 71 -16.65 -7.09 -17.38
N GLY A 72 -16.96 -5.79 -17.28
CA GLY A 72 -18.12 -5.18 -17.91
C GLY A 72 -18.13 -5.35 -19.43
N ASN A 73 -16.97 -5.21 -20.08
CA ASN A 73 -16.83 -5.42 -21.52
C ASN A 73 -17.01 -6.89 -21.92
N CYS A 74 -16.42 -7.84 -21.18
CA CYS A 74 -16.66 -9.27 -21.43
C CYS A 74 -18.15 -9.64 -21.28
N LEU A 75 -18.85 -9.10 -20.28
CA LEU A 75 -20.27 -9.35 -20.08
C LEU A 75 -21.13 -8.77 -21.21
N LYS A 76 -20.77 -7.59 -21.74
CA LYS A 76 -21.44 -7.00 -22.92
C LYS A 76 -21.27 -7.86 -24.16
N GLU A 77 -20.07 -8.39 -24.41
CA GLU A 77 -19.80 -9.30 -25.54
C GLU A 77 -20.63 -10.58 -25.45
N ILE A 78 -20.70 -11.19 -24.26
CA ILE A 78 -21.53 -12.37 -24.01
C ILE A 78 -23.02 -12.05 -24.23
N ALA A 79 -23.50 -10.94 -23.67
CA ALA A 79 -24.90 -10.52 -23.84
C ALA A 79 -25.25 -10.29 -25.32
N TYR A 80 -24.36 -9.65 -26.08
CA TYR A 80 -24.56 -9.46 -27.52
C TYR A 80 -24.58 -10.77 -28.30
N ALA A 81 -23.72 -11.73 -27.94
CA ALA A 81 -23.68 -13.05 -28.56
C ALA A 81 -24.95 -13.89 -28.28
N ILE A 82 -25.58 -13.72 -27.11
CA ILE A 82 -26.82 -14.42 -26.73
C ILE A 82 -28.06 -13.78 -27.36
N GLN A 83 -28.04 -12.48 -27.68
CA GLN A 83 -29.17 -11.77 -28.30
C GLN A 83 -29.27 -11.97 -29.83
N ARG A 84 -28.35 -12.73 -30.44
CA ARG A 84 -28.42 -13.19 -31.83
C ARG A 84 -29.06 -14.57 -31.92
#